data_AF-A0A4Z2IA74-F1
#
_entry.id   AF-A0A4Z2IA74-F1
#
_cell.length_a   1.000
_cell.length_b   1.000
_cell.length_c   1.000
_cell.angle_alpha   90.00
_cell.angle_beta   90.00
_cell.angle_gamma   90.00
#
_symmetry.space_group_name_H-M   'P 1'
#
loop_
_entity.id
_entity.type
_entity.pdbx_description
1 polymer ?
#
loop_
_entity_poly.entity_id
_entity_poly.type
_entity_poly.pdbx_seq_one_letter_code
_entity_poly.pdbx_strand_id
1 'polypeptide(L)'
;MRAVLEYLYTGRFCSRADLDAMELIVLANRLCLPHLVALTELYTVTVLTEAAMMGTDNDGDVLVYLDMAQFHGAQQLTGWCLHHICTNYNSVCRKFPREMKAKSTENQEYFEKHRWPPVWFLKEDDHYQRARKERDKEDYLYQRRQCKRKWLFWNIPSSPNSNSPSSGSSAVI
;
A
#
# COMPACT_ATOMS: atom_id res chain seq x y z
N MET A 1 6.53 -37.02 -4.25
CA MET A 1 5.97 -38.39 -4.00
C MET A 1 6.26 -38.94 -2.59
N ARG A 2 7.47 -38.84 -2.05
CA ARG A 2 7.82 -39.41 -0.73
C ARG A 2 6.94 -38.91 0.43
N ALA A 3 6.57 -37.62 0.43
CA ALA A 3 5.71 -37.04 1.47
C ALA A 3 4.33 -37.71 1.58
N VAL A 4 3.74 -38.15 0.47
CA VAL A 4 2.46 -38.89 0.48
C VAL A 4 2.62 -40.24 1.15
N LEU A 5 3.69 -40.97 0.80
CA LEU A 5 3.97 -42.29 1.40
C LEU A 5 4.20 -42.14 2.91
N GLU A 6 5.03 -41.19 3.33
CA GLU A 6 5.28 -40.92 4.75
C GLU A 6 3.98 -40.59 5.49
N TYR A 7 3.10 -39.79 4.90
CA TYR A 7 1.78 -39.50 5.45
C TYR A 7 0.91 -40.75 5.56
N LEU A 8 0.87 -41.61 4.54
CA LEU A 8 0.08 -42.85 4.58
C LEU A 8 0.58 -43.84 5.65
N TYR A 9 1.89 -43.90 5.88
CA TYR A 9 2.47 -44.82 6.87
C TYR A 9 2.47 -44.27 8.30
N THR A 10 2.55 -42.95 8.49
CA THR A 10 2.70 -42.33 9.83
C THR A 10 1.50 -41.51 10.28
N GLY A 11 0.59 -41.16 9.36
CA GLY A 11 -0.51 -40.23 9.59
C GLY A 11 -0.07 -38.79 9.85
N ARG A 12 1.20 -38.44 9.59
CA ARG A 12 1.77 -37.12 9.89
C ARG A 12 2.22 -36.40 8.62
N PHE A 13 2.01 -35.09 8.58
CA PHE A 13 2.55 -34.23 7.53
C PHE A 13 4.03 -33.93 7.82
N CYS A 14 4.88 -34.18 6.82
CA CYS A 14 6.30 -33.87 6.88
C CYS A 14 6.60 -32.67 5.98
N SER A 15 6.82 -31.50 6.58
CA SER A 15 7.36 -30.36 5.85
C SER A 15 8.83 -30.59 5.51
N ARG A 16 9.21 -30.29 4.27
CA ARG A 16 10.58 -30.41 3.78
C ARG A 16 10.91 -29.21 2.90
N ALA A 17 12.19 -28.84 2.86
CA ALA A 17 12.64 -27.71 2.05
C ALA A 17 12.49 -27.93 0.54
N ASP A 18 12.47 -29.20 0.11
CA ASP A 18 12.30 -29.63 -1.29
C ASP A 18 10.82 -29.91 -1.65
N LEU A 19 9.88 -29.58 -0.76
CA LEU A 19 8.47 -29.91 -0.95
C LEU A 19 7.79 -28.95 -1.92
N ASP A 20 7.40 -29.45 -3.09
CA ASP A 20 6.41 -28.78 -3.93
C ASP A 20 5.01 -28.99 -3.35
N ALA A 21 4.49 -27.94 -2.70
CA ALA A 21 3.19 -27.96 -2.07
C ALA A 21 2.04 -28.12 -3.08
N MET A 22 2.18 -27.58 -4.29
CA MET A 22 1.13 -27.66 -5.29
C MET A 22 1.03 -29.08 -5.85
N GLU A 23 2.15 -29.69 -6.24
CA GLU A 23 2.16 -31.09 -6.65
C GLU A 23 1.60 -32.02 -5.56
N LEU A 24 1.91 -31.72 -4.29
CA LEU A 24 1.37 -32.49 -3.18
C LEU A 24 -0.15 -32.33 -3.04
N ILE A 25 -0.70 -31.13 -3.20
CA ILE A 25 -2.15 -30.89 -3.25
C ILE A 25 -2.79 -31.69 -4.39
N VAL A 26 -2.20 -31.66 -5.60
CA VAL A 26 -2.71 -32.42 -6.76
C VAL A 26 -2.76 -33.92 -6.45
N LEU A 27 -1.68 -34.47 -5.91
CA LEU A 27 -1.59 -35.89 -5.58
C LEU A 27 -2.55 -36.27 -4.46
N ALA A 28 -2.63 -35.47 -3.40
CA ALA A 28 -3.53 -35.70 -2.28
C ALA A 28 -5.00 -35.68 -2.70
N ASN A 29 -5.38 -34.76 -3.60
CA ASN A 29 -6.71 -34.72 -4.20
C ASN A 29 -7.02 -35.95 -5.04
N ARG A 30 -6.07 -36.39 -5.90
CA ARG A 30 -6.25 -37.60 -6.72
C ARG A 30 -6.43 -38.87 -5.89
N LEU A 31 -5.79 -38.92 -4.72
CA LEU A 31 -5.90 -40.03 -3.77
C LEU A 31 -7.05 -39.88 -2.78
N CYS A 32 -7.87 -38.83 -2.91
CA CYS A 32 -8.98 -38.51 -2.01
C CYS A 32 -8.55 -38.41 -0.54
N LEU A 33 -7.45 -37.69 -0.27
CA LEU A 33 -6.90 -37.45 1.07
C LEU A 33 -7.18 -36.00 1.53
N PRO A 34 -8.44 -35.64 1.89
CA PRO A 34 -8.81 -34.25 2.19
C PRO A 34 -8.06 -33.67 3.40
N HIS A 35 -7.71 -34.50 4.38
CA HIS A 35 -6.92 -34.04 5.53
C HIS A 35 -5.50 -33.64 5.13
N LEU A 36 -4.87 -34.39 4.22
CA LEU A 36 -3.54 -34.05 3.71
C LEU A 36 -3.58 -32.75 2.91
N VAL A 37 -4.62 -32.56 2.08
CA VAL A 37 -4.85 -31.30 1.33
C VAL A 37 -4.93 -30.13 2.32
N ALA A 38 -5.75 -30.23 3.35
CA ALA A 38 -5.89 -29.16 4.35
C ALA A 38 -4.57 -28.83 5.07
N LEU A 39 -3.77 -29.85 5.42
CA LEU A 39 -2.45 -29.64 6.04
C LEU A 39 -1.46 -28.96 5.07
N THR A 40 -1.48 -29.35 3.80
CA THR A 40 -0.64 -28.72 2.77
C THR A 40 -1.02 -27.28 2.47
N GLU A 41 -2.33 -26.97 2.45
CA GLU A 41 -2.82 -25.61 2.32
C GLU A 41 -2.34 -24.75 3.50
N LEU A 42 -2.51 -25.25 4.72
CA LEU A 42 -2.05 -24.56 5.93
C LEU A 42 -0.55 -24.26 5.86
N TYR A 43 0.27 -25.27 5.53
CA TYR A 43 1.71 -25.09 5.39
C TYR A 43 2.07 -24.03 4.35
N THR A 44 1.42 -24.08 3.17
CA THR A 44 1.68 -23.11 2.09
C THR A 44 1.32 -21.70 2.52
N VAL A 45 0.16 -21.52 3.15
CA VAL A 45 -0.30 -20.25 3.69
C VAL A 45 0.65 -19.71 4.75
N THR A 46 1.17 -20.56 5.65
CA THR A 46 2.12 -20.12 6.67
C THR A 46 3.42 -19.61 6.04
N VAL A 47 3.97 -20.34 5.05
CA VAL A 47 5.20 -19.94 4.37
C VAL A 47 5.02 -18.63 3.61
N LEU A 48 3.91 -18.48 2.87
CA LEU A 48 3.62 -17.25 2.13
C LEU A 48 3.36 -16.06 3.06
N THR A 49 2.72 -16.30 4.22
CA THR A 49 2.49 -15.26 5.23
C THR A 49 3.81 -14.80 5.84
N GLU A 50 4.69 -15.73 6.24
CA GLU A 50 6.02 -15.39 6.76
C GLU A 50 6.84 -14.61 5.73
N ALA A 51 6.85 -15.05 4.47
CA ALA A 51 7.55 -14.35 3.41
C ALA A 51 6.97 -12.94 3.14
N ALA A 52 5.64 -12.77 3.23
CA ALA A 52 5.01 -11.45 3.13
C ALA A 52 5.39 -10.54 4.31
N MET A 53 5.49 -11.08 5.53
CA MET A 53 5.93 -10.33 6.72
C MET A 53 7.40 -9.90 6.63
N MET A 54 8.25 -10.70 5.96
CA MET A 54 9.65 -10.34 5.68
C MET A 54 9.80 -9.34 4.54
N GLY A 55 8.71 -8.97 3.85
CA GLY A 55 8.73 -8.03 2.73
C GLY A 55 9.28 -8.64 1.43
N THR A 56 9.31 -9.97 1.32
CA THR A 56 9.69 -10.66 0.09
C THR A 56 8.61 -10.46 -0.97
N ASP A 57 9.03 -10.23 -2.23
CA ASP A 57 8.09 -10.06 -3.34
C ASP A 57 7.53 -11.41 -3.80
N ASN A 58 6.42 -11.83 -3.18
CA ASN A 58 5.74 -13.08 -3.50
C ASN A 58 4.53 -12.84 -4.43
N ASP A 59 4.31 -11.61 -4.93
CA ASP A 59 3.10 -11.23 -5.65
C ASP A 59 2.86 -12.09 -6.91
N GLY A 60 3.92 -12.42 -7.65
CA GLY A 60 3.84 -13.27 -8.85
C GLY A 60 3.50 -14.72 -8.51
N ASP A 61 4.13 -15.28 -7.48
CA ASP A 61 3.85 -16.64 -7.03
C ASP A 61 2.40 -16.77 -6.57
N VAL A 62 1.89 -15.78 -5.82
CA VAL A 62 0.49 -15.78 -5.34
C VAL A 62 -0.51 -15.77 -6.50
N LEU A 63 -0.22 -15.08 -7.61
CA LEU A 63 -1.05 -15.14 -8.79
C LEU A 63 -1.09 -16.54 -9.38
N VAL A 64 0.05 -17.22 -9.53
CA VAL A 64 0.09 -18.60 -10.02
C VAL A 64 -0.61 -19.56 -9.06
N TYR A 65 -0.36 -19.42 -7.76
CA TYR A 65 -1.00 -20.22 -6.71
C TYR A 65 -2.52 -20.07 -6.72
N LEU A 66 -3.06 -18.88 -6.98
CA LEU A 66 -4.52 -18.68 -7.05
C LEU A 66 -5.17 -19.57 -8.11
N ASP A 67 -4.62 -19.60 -9.33
CA ASP A 67 -5.23 -20.39 -10.43
C ASP A 67 -5.15 -21.89 -10.12
N MET A 68 -3.99 -22.34 -9.64
CA MET A 68 -3.78 -23.74 -9.30
C MET A 68 -4.64 -24.18 -8.11
N ALA A 69 -4.76 -23.33 -7.08
CA ALA A 69 -5.56 -23.61 -5.90
C ALA A 69 -7.05 -23.70 -6.25
N GLN A 70 -7.57 -22.78 -7.08
CA GLN A 70 -8.95 -22.83 -7.57
C GLN A 70 -9.20 -24.09 -8.41
N PHE A 71 -8.28 -24.41 -9.33
CA PHE A 71 -8.41 -25.58 -10.19
C PHE A 71 -8.41 -26.90 -9.41
N HIS A 72 -7.60 -26.99 -8.35
CA HIS A 72 -7.51 -28.17 -7.48
C HIS A 72 -8.45 -28.12 -6.27
N GLY A 73 -9.31 -27.10 -6.15
CA GLY A 73 -10.29 -27.00 -5.07
C GLY A 73 -9.69 -26.77 -3.68
N ALA A 74 -8.47 -26.24 -3.59
CA ALA A 74 -7.82 -25.84 -2.33
C ALA A 74 -8.39 -24.50 -1.83
N GLN A 75 -9.44 -24.56 -1.01
CA GLN A 75 -10.26 -23.41 -0.64
C GLN A 75 -9.55 -22.43 0.31
N GLN A 76 -8.80 -22.93 1.28
CA GLN A 76 -8.11 -22.10 2.27
C GLN A 76 -6.97 -21.32 1.59
N LEU A 77 -6.20 -21.99 0.74
CA LEU A 77 -5.15 -21.35 -0.05
C LEU A 77 -5.73 -20.33 -1.03
N THR A 78 -6.82 -20.66 -1.72
CA THR A 78 -7.54 -19.73 -2.59
C THR A 78 -7.96 -18.47 -1.84
N GLY A 79 -8.60 -18.64 -0.67
CA GLY A 79 -9.05 -17.51 0.16
C GLY A 79 -7.90 -16.60 0.60
N TRP A 80 -6.77 -17.20 0.98
CA TRP A 80 -5.57 -16.43 1.33
C TRP A 80 -4.98 -15.68 0.13
N CYS A 81 -4.86 -16.32 -1.04
CA CYS A 81 -4.35 -15.67 -2.25
C CYS A 81 -5.22 -14.48 -2.67
N LEU A 82 -6.55 -14.65 -2.66
CA LEU A 82 -7.50 -13.57 -2.94
C LEU A 82 -7.30 -12.40 -1.96
N HIS A 83 -7.17 -12.70 -0.66
CA HIS A 83 -6.94 -11.68 0.35
C HIS A 83 -5.62 -10.92 0.13
N HIS A 84 -4.52 -11.62 -0.14
CA HIS A 84 -3.21 -11.00 -0.39
C HIS A 84 -3.25 -10.08 -1.62
N ILE A 85 -3.85 -10.54 -2.71
CA ILE A 85 -3.99 -9.75 -3.94
C ILE A 85 -4.85 -8.50 -3.70
N CYS A 86 -5.99 -8.64 -3.01
CA CYS A 86 -6.88 -7.51 -2.71
C CYS A 86 -6.22 -6.47 -1.80
N THR A 87 -5.50 -6.91 -0.77
CA THR A 87 -4.78 -6.02 0.15
C THR A 87 -3.64 -5.26 -0.55
N ASN A 88 -2.94 -5.92 -1.48
CA ASN A 88 -1.80 -5.37 -2.21
C ASN A 88 -2.16 -4.94 -3.65
N TYR A 89 -3.45 -4.72 -3.95
CA TYR A 89 -3.98 -4.60 -5.31
C TYR A 89 -3.21 -3.61 -6.19
N ASN A 90 -2.92 -2.41 -5.66
CA ASN A 90 -2.21 -1.38 -6.40
C ASN A 90 -0.78 -1.79 -6.79
N SER A 91 -0.08 -2.52 -5.92
CA SER A 91 1.26 -3.06 -6.21
C SER A 91 1.17 -4.10 -7.33
N VAL A 92 0.29 -5.08 -7.13
CA VAL A 92 0.13 -6.22 -8.04
C VAL A 92 -0.30 -5.74 -9.43
N CYS A 93 -1.25 -4.80 -9.54
CA CYS A 93 -1.67 -4.24 -10.83
C CYS A 93 -0.56 -3.48 -11.57
N ARG A 94 0.37 -2.85 -10.84
CA ARG A 94 1.51 -2.14 -11.46
C ARG A 94 2.58 -3.10 -11.94
N LYS A 95 2.87 -4.15 -11.17
CA LYS A 95 3.89 -5.15 -11.49
C LYS A 95 3.41 -6.15 -12.56
N PHE A 96 2.19 -6.66 -12.42
CA PHE A 96 1.64 -7.76 -13.22
C PHE A 96 0.32 -7.39 -13.92
N PRO A 97 0.29 -6.34 -14.76
CA PRO A 97 -0.94 -5.88 -15.40
C PRO A 97 -1.52 -6.89 -16.41
N ARG A 98 -0.67 -7.73 -17.01
CA ARG A 98 -1.09 -8.76 -17.97
C ARG A 98 -1.75 -9.94 -17.26
N GLU A 99 -1.13 -10.41 -16.20
CA GLU A 99 -1.62 -11.56 -15.42
C GLU A 99 -2.95 -11.22 -14.74
N MET A 100 -3.07 -10.01 -14.19
CA MET A 100 -4.34 -9.54 -13.61
C MET A 100 -5.50 -9.55 -14.62
N LYS A 101 -5.23 -9.13 -15.86
CA LYS A 101 -6.22 -9.15 -16.96
C LYS A 101 -6.47 -10.55 -17.54
N ALA A 102 -5.54 -11.47 -17.34
CA ALA A 102 -5.66 -12.85 -17.80
C ALA A 102 -6.49 -13.72 -16.83
N LYS A 103 -6.72 -13.25 -15.59
CA LYS A 103 -7.61 -13.93 -14.63
C LYS A 103 -9.04 -14.03 -15.14
N SER A 104 -9.80 -14.99 -14.61
CA SER A 104 -11.23 -15.14 -14.91
C SER A 104 -12.00 -13.85 -14.60
N THR A 105 -13.12 -13.65 -15.30
CA THR A 105 -13.98 -12.47 -15.09
C THR A 105 -14.48 -12.38 -13.65
N GLU A 106 -14.82 -13.52 -13.04
CA GLU A 106 -15.22 -13.60 -11.63
C GLU A 106 -14.12 -13.10 -10.68
N ASN A 107 -12.87 -13.52 -10.91
CA ASN A 107 -11.74 -13.06 -10.10
C ASN A 107 -11.49 -11.56 -10.29
N GLN A 108 -11.60 -11.03 -11.52
CA GLN A 108 -11.45 -9.60 -11.80
C GLN A 108 -12.48 -8.76 -11.04
N GLU A 109 -13.76 -9.14 -11.14
CA GLU A 109 -14.85 -8.49 -10.40
C GLU A 109 -14.64 -8.58 -8.88
N TYR A 110 -14.17 -9.73 -8.40
CA TYR A 110 -13.85 -9.92 -6.99
C TYR A 110 -12.77 -8.95 -6.52
N PHE A 111 -11.67 -8.79 -7.29
CA PHE A 111 -10.60 -7.87 -6.94
C PHE A 111 -11.07 -6.41 -6.95
N GLU A 112 -11.83 -6.01 -7.96
CA GLU A 112 -12.34 -4.64 -8.05
C GLU A 112 -13.25 -4.27 -6.88
N LYS A 113 -14.07 -5.23 -6.44
CA LYS A 113 -15.01 -5.07 -5.32
C LYS A 113 -14.29 -5.02 -3.96
N HIS A 114 -13.27 -5.86 -3.75
CA HIS A 114 -12.61 -6.02 -2.45
C HIS A 114 -11.25 -5.33 -2.35
N ARG A 115 -10.87 -4.52 -3.35
CA ARG A 115 -9.58 -3.84 -3.35
C ARG A 115 -9.38 -2.93 -2.15
N TRP A 116 -8.14 -2.94 -1.67
CA TRP A 116 -7.64 -2.03 -0.67
C TRP A 116 -6.46 -1.20 -1.23
N PRO A 117 -6.40 0.11 -0.95
CA PRO A 117 -7.43 0.94 -0.35
C PRO A 117 -8.67 1.12 -1.25
N PRO A 118 -9.87 1.32 -0.68
CA PRO A 118 -11.09 1.54 -1.46
C PRO A 118 -11.01 2.79 -2.35
N VAL A 119 -11.78 2.81 -3.44
CA VAL A 119 -11.78 3.89 -4.44
C VAL A 119 -12.13 5.24 -3.84
N TRP A 120 -13.16 5.26 -2.99
CA TRP A 120 -13.65 6.48 -2.37
C TRP A 120 -12.57 7.08 -1.47
N PHE A 121 -11.80 6.25 -0.77
CA PHE A 121 -10.73 6.68 0.11
C PHE A 121 -9.60 7.31 -0.71
N LEU A 122 -9.22 6.69 -1.84
CA LEU A 122 -8.22 7.26 -2.74
C LEU A 122 -8.66 8.61 -3.31
N LYS A 123 -9.95 8.78 -3.62
CA LYS A 123 -10.50 10.07 -4.07
C LYS A 123 -10.45 11.13 -2.97
N GLU A 124 -10.80 10.75 -1.74
CA GLU A 124 -10.78 11.67 -0.59
C GLU A 124 -9.36 12.07 -0.19
N ASP A 125 -8.41 11.12 -0.19
CA ASP A 125 -7.00 11.42 0.05
C ASP A 125 -6.46 12.38 -1.03
N ASP A 126 -6.73 12.14 -2.31
CA ASP A 126 -6.31 13.07 -3.37
C ASP A 126 -6.92 14.47 -3.20
N HIS A 127 -8.17 14.55 -2.75
CA HIS A 127 -8.82 15.82 -2.39
C HIS A 127 -8.10 16.50 -1.20
N TYR A 128 -7.85 15.77 -0.13
CA TYR A 128 -7.14 16.27 1.05
C TYR A 128 -5.72 16.74 0.72
N GLN A 129 -4.94 15.97 -0.04
CA GLN A 129 -3.59 16.35 -0.44
C GLN A 129 -3.59 17.62 -1.29
N ARG A 130 -4.57 17.78 -2.18
CA ARG A 130 -4.75 19.01 -2.98
C ARG A 130 -5.07 20.21 -2.11
N ALA A 131 -6.05 20.09 -1.21
CA ALA A 131 -6.42 21.18 -0.29
C ALA A 131 -5.27 21.56 0.66
N ARG A 132 -4.50 20.59 1.16
CA ARG A 132 -3.31 20.85 1.98
C ARG A 132 -2.26 21.63 1.21
N LYS A 133 -1.98 21.22 -0.04
CA LYS A 133 -1.02 21.89 -0.92
C LYS A 133 -1.45 23.32 -1.29
N GLU A 134 -2.74 23.59 -1.38
CA GLU A 134 -3.27 24.95 -1.59
C GLU A 134 -3.04 25.82 -0.35
N ARG A 135 -3.35 25.32 0.84
CA ARG A 135 -3.08 26.01 2.10
C ARG A 135 -1.60 26.33 2.28
N ASP A 136 -0.71 25.37 2.04
CA ASP A 136 0.73 25.56 2.15
C ASP A 136 1.24 26.68 1.20
N LYS A 137 0.65 26.79 0.00
CA LYS A 137 0.96 27.87 -0.95
C LYS A 137 0.44 29.22 -0.45
N GLU A 138 -0.78 29.28 0.09
CA GLU A 138 -1.36 30.49 0.66
C GLU A 138 -0.54 31.01 1.84
N ASP A 139 -0.15 30.12 2.74
CA ASP A 139 0.70 30.42 3.90
C ASP A 139 2.09 30.91 3.46
N TYR A 140 2.69 30.27 2.46
CA TYR A 140 3.95 30.74 1.86
C TYR A 140 3.82 32.15 1.27
N LEU A 141 2.75 32.42 0.52
CA LEU A 141 2.48 33.76 -0.04
C LEU A 141 2.19 34.79 1.05
N TYR A 142 1.49 34.41 2.12
CA TYR A 142 1.19 35.26 3.26
C TYR A 142 2.48 35.63 4.02
N GLN A 143 3.34 34.65 4.31
CA GLN A 143 4.64 34.86 4.93
C GLN A 143 5.53 35.78 4.08
N ARG A 144 5.56 35.57 2.76
CA ARG A 144 6.30 36.45 1.84
C ARG A 144 5.77 37.89 1.86
N ARG A 145 4.44 38.07 1.95
CA ARG A 145 3.82 39.40 2.09
C ARG A 145 4.18 40.05 3.43
N GLN A 146 4.19 39.30 4.53
CA GLN A 146 4.59 39.82 5.84
C GLN A 146 6.08 40.21 5.91
N CYS A 147 7.00 39.40 5.36
CA CYS A 147 8.42 39.74 5.30
C CYS A 147 8.66 41.04 4.52
N LYS A 148 7.97 41.24 3.39
CA LYS A 148 8.04 42.49 2.63
C LYS A 148 7.53 43.70 3.42
N ARG A 149 6.42 43.55 4.16
CA ARG A 149 5.88 44.62 5.00
C ARG A 149 6.83 44.96 6.16
N LYS A 150 7.37 43.97 6.87
CA LYS A 150 8.36 44.17 7.94
C LYS A 150 9.61 44.89 7.45
N TRP A 151 10.09 44.58 6.24
CA TRP A 151 11.21 45.30 5.62
C TRP A 151 10.90 46.78 5.36
N LEU A 152 9.68 47.10 4.89
CA LEU A 152 9.26 48.49 4.67
C LEU A 152 9.17 49.30 5.98
N PHE A 153 8.81 48.68 7.11
CA PHE A 153 8.76 49.37 8.41
C PHE A 153 10.13 49.67 9.01
N TRP A 154 11.17 48.90 8.69
CA TRP A 154 12.53 49.13 9.18
C TRP A 154 13.34 50.13 8.34
N ASN A 155 12.91 50.39 7.10
CA ASN A 155 13.58 51.32 6.17
C ASN A 155 12.91 52.69 6.08
N ILE A 156 12.05 53.05 7.03
CA ILE A 156 11.61 54.44 7.15
C ILE A 156 12.80 55.20 7.76
N PRO A 157 13.47 56.10 7.03
CA PRO A 157 14.44 56.97 7.66
C PRO A 157 13.67 57.79 8.69
N SER A 158 14.09 57.75 9.95
CA SER A 158 13.62 58.70 10.95
C SER A 158 13.80 60.11 10.39
N SER A 159 12.68 60.81 10.13
CA SER A 159 12.68 62.19 9.64
C SER A 159 13.66 63.01 10.48
N PRO A 160 14.54 63.82 9.85
CA PRO A 160 15.47 64.62 10.62
C PRO A 160 14.66 65.63 11.45
N ASN A 161 14.82 65.53 12.76
CA ASN A 161 14.27 66.44 13.75
C ASN A 161 14.70 67.86 13.38
N SER A 162 13.77 68.69 12.88
CA SER A 162 14.02 70.11 12.63
C SER A 162 14.11 70.83 13.98
N ASN A 163 15.31 70.89 14.54
CA ASN A 163 15.61 71.81 15.63
C ASN A 163 15.51 73.25 15.10
N SER A 164 14.54 73.98 15.63
CA SER A 164 14.43 75.44 15.55
C SER A 164 15.70 76.13 16.10
N PRO A 165 15.89 77.42 15.79
CA PRO A 165 15.97 78.33 16.91
C PRO A 165 15.12 79.59 16.72
N SER A 166 14.45 79.93 17.82
CA SER A 166 13.89 81.22 18.15
C SER A 166 14.89 82.36 18.00
N SER A 167 14.46 83.48 17.41
CA SER A 167 15.04 84.80 17.67
C SER A 167 13.91 85.83 17.60
N GLY A 168 13.44 86.23 18.78
CA GLY A 168 12.66 87.45 18.93
C GLY A 168 13.59 88.65 19.03
N SER A 169 13.19 89.78 18.44
CA SER A 169 13.55 91.12 18.89
C SER A 169 12.60 92.14 18.24
N SER A 170 12.04 92.97 19.11
CA SER A 170 11.07 94.05 18.88
C SER A 170 11.70 95.33 18.34
N ALA A 171 10.93 96.16 17.61
CA ALA A 171 10.83 97.64 17.68
C ALA A 171 10.07 98.18 16.43
N VAL A 172 8.88 98.82 16.54
CA VAL A 172 8.62 100.29 16.59
C VAL A 172 9.35 101.02 15.43
N ILE A 173 8.69 101.60 14.42
CA ILE A 173 7.72 102.73 14.38
C ILE A 173 6.68 102.49 13.28
#